data_AF-A0A941G364-F1
#
_entry.id   AF-A0A941G364-F1
#
_cell.length_a   1.000
_cell.length_b   1.000
_cell.length_c   1.000
_cell.angle_alpha   90.00
_cell.angle_beta   90.00
_cell.angle_gamma   90.00
#
_symmetry.space_group_name_H-M   'P 1'
#
loop_
_entity.id
_entity.type
_entity.pdbx_description
1 polymer ?
#
loop_
_entity_poly.entity_id
_entity_poly.type
_entity_poly.pdbx_seq_one_letter_code
_entity_poly.pdbx_strand_id
1 'polypeptide(L)'
;MEIDLPKPLYWTGSAKKDFKAFPLAVQRNMGMWLYVVQLGRMPYAAKPWKGLGPGVHELVDDHLGNAYRAVYMVRLGDAVHVLHAFQKKSKTGIGTPKPEIALIERRLKQVLASYTPNRSKP
;
A
#
# COMPACT_ATOMS: atom_id res chain seq x y z
N MET A 1 2.40 15.11 -25.72
CA MET A 1 1.85 14.53 -24.49
C MET A 1 2.70 13.34 -24.14
N GLU A 2 3.46 13.41 -23.04
CA GLU A 2 4.00 12.19 -22.43
C GLU A 2 2.82 11.36 -21.94
N ILE A 3 2.77 10.10 -22.35
CA ILE A 3 1.82 9.14 -21.81
C ILE A 3 2.44 8.63 -20.51
N ASP A 4 1.92 9.06 -19.36
CA ASP A 4 2.32 8.51 -18.06
C ASP A 4 1.93 7.03 -18.02
N LEU A 5 2.88 6.15 -18.31
CA LEU A 5 2.68 4.72 -18.15
C LEU A 5 2.60 4.39 -16.65
N PRO A 6 1.64 3.55 -16.22
CA PRO A 6 1.51 3.19 -14.82
C PRO A 6 2.77 2.48 -14.35
N LYS A 7 3.37 3.00 -13.28
CA LYS A 7 4.52 2.39 -12.61
C LYS A 7 4.20 0.95 -12.20
N PRO A 8 5.18 0.04 -12.21
CA PRO A 8 4.98 -1.33 -11.73
C PRO A 8 4.44 -1.36 -10.30
N LEU A 9 3.55 -2.31 -10.02
CA LEU A 9 3.02 -2.55 -8.68
C LEU A 9 3.37 -3.95 -8.21
N TYR A 10 4.09 -4.03 -7.10
CA TYR A 10 4.53 -5.27 -6.48
C TYR A 10 3.79 -5.52 -5.18
N TRP A 11 3.49 -6.78 -4.90
CA TRP A 11 2.84 -7.22 -3.67
C TRP A 11 3.84 -7.95 -2.80
N THR A 12 3.91 -7.57 -1.51
CA THR A 12 4.87 -8.16 -0.57
C THR A 12 4.23 -9.28 0.23
N GLY A 13 4.85 -10.47 0.23
CA GLY A 13 4.35 -11.62 0.99
C GLY A 13 2.89 -11.97 0.67
N SER A 14 2.05 -12.09 1.70
CA SER A 14 0.63 -12.46 1.54
C SER A 14 -0.28 -11.31 1.08
N ALA A 15 0.23 -10.08 0.94
CA ALA A 15 -0.61 -8.89 0.75
C ALA A 15 -1.61 -9.03 -0.42
N LYS A 16 -1.21 -9.65 -1.54
CA LYS A 16 -2.11 -9.88 -2.69
C LYS A 16 -3.23 -10.88 -2.35
N LYS A 17 -2.91 -11.93 -1.62
CA LYS A 17 -3.88 -12.94 -1.18
C LYS A 17 -4.89 -12.30 -0.23
N ASP A 18 -4.40 -11.53 0.74
CA ASP A 18 -5.23 -10.86 1.75
C ASP A 18 -6.14 -9.79 1.11
N PHE A 19 -5.61 -9.02 0.15
CA PHE A 19 -6.39 -8.06 -0.65
C PHE A 19 -7.51 -8.76 -1.44
N LYS A 20 -7.20 -9.90 -2.07
CA LYS A 20 -8.19 -10.68 -2.82
C LYS A 20 -9.28 -11.32 -1.96
N ALA A 21 -9.11 -11.35 -0.64
CA ALA A 21 -10.13 -11.79 0.30
C ALA A 21 -11.10 -10.68 0.71
N PHE A 22 -10.86 -9.42 0.31
CA PHE A 22 -11.79 -8.33 0.56
C PHE A 22 -13.10 -8.50 -0.22
N PRO A 23 -14.20 -7.85 0.20
CA PRO A 23 -15.40 -7.73 -0.62
C PRO A 23 -15.07 -7.18 -2.01
N LEU A 24 -15.77 -7.66 -3.06
CA LEU A 24 -15.47 -7.26 -4.45
C LEU A 24 -15.56 -5.75 -4.68
N ALA A 25 -16.48 -5.06 -4.00
CA ALA A 25 -16.59 -3.60 -4.07
C ALA A 25 -15.30 -2.90 -3.58
N VAL A 26 -14.77 -3.36 -2.44
CA VAL A 26 -13.51 -2.84 -1.86
C VAL A 26 -12.33 -3.12 -2.79
N GLN A 27 -12.25 -4.33 -3.37
CA GLN A 27 -11.19 -4.65 -4.34
C GLN A 27 -11.22 -3.73 -5.56
N ARG A 28 -12.41 -3.42 -6.08
CA ARG A 28 -12.58 -2.52 -7.24
C ARG A 28 -12.15 -1.09 -6.91
N ASN A 29 -12.62 -0.54 -5.79
CA ASN A 29 -12.29 0.81 -5.35
C ASN A 29 -10.77 0.95 -5.10
N MET A 30 -10.21 0.07 -4.28
CA MET A 30 -8.78 0.11 -3.97
C MET A 30 -7.91 -0.20 -5.19
N GLY A 31 -8.34 -1.08 -6.09
CA GLY A 31 -7.64 -1.34 -7.35
C GLY A 31 -7.54 -0.09 -8.22
N MET A 32 -8.63 0.69 -8.32
CA MET A 32 -8.63 1.97 -9.02
C MET A 32 -7.69 2.99 -8.34
N TRP A 33 -7.71 3.09 -7.01
CA TRP A 33 -6.81 3.99 -6.29
C TRP A 33 -5.34 3.59 -6.39
N LEU A 34 -5.03 2.29 -6.35
CA LEU A 34 -3.68 1.80 -6.61
C LEU A 34 -3.23 2.15 -8.03
N TYR A 35 -4.12 2.06 -9.02
CA TYR A 35 -3.83 2.50 -10.38
C TYR A 35 -3.54 4.02 -10.45
N VAL A 36 -4.30 4.85 -9.75
CA VAL A 36 -4.01 6.30 -9.62
C VAL A 36 -2.62 6.53 -9.00
N VAL A 37 -2.25 5.74 -7.98
CA VAL A 37 -0.90 5.79 -7.38
C VAL A 37 0.18 5.35 -8.38
N GLN A 38 -0.07 4.33 -9.20
CA GLN A 38 0.86 3.90 -10.25
C GLN A 38 1.09 5.01 -11.29
N LEU A 39 0.10 5.87 -11.55
CA LEU A 39 0.24 7.06 -12.39
C LEU A 39 0.95 8.23 -11.68
N GLY A 40 1.53 8.02 -10.49
CA GLY A 40 2.24 9.05 -9.73
C GLY A 40 1.32 10.07 -9.03
N ARG A 41 0.00 9.85 -9.04
CA ARG A 41 -1.00 10.74 -8.43
C ARG A 41 -1.39 10.23 -7.03
N MET A 42 -2.03 11.09 -6.25
CA MET A 42 -2.50 10.73 -4.91
C MET A 42 -4.04 10.68 -4.89
N PRO A 43 -4.67 9.52 -4.70
CA PRO A 43 -6.12 9.44 -4.55
C PRO A 43 -6.55 10.01 -3.19
N TYR A 44 -7.78 10.53 -3.07
CA TYR A 44 -8.30 11.10 -1.82
C TYR A 44 -8.31 10.10 -0.65
N ALA A 45 -8.41 8.81 -0.96
CA ALA A 45 -8.40 7.72 0.02
C ALA A 45 -7.00 7.44 0.61
N ALA A 46 -5.94 8.00 0.01
CA ALA A 46 -4.57 7.83 0.48
C ALA A 46 -4.27 8.76 1.66
N LYS A 47 -3.72 8.18 2.73
CA LYS A 47 -3.29 8.90 3.93
C LYS A 47 -1.83 8.57 4.21
N PRO A 48 -0.99 9.56 4.57
CA PRO A 48 0.37 9.28 5.01
C PRO A 48 0.40 8.37 6.24
N TRP A 49 1.25 7.36 6.21
CA TRP A 49 1.47 6.51 7.38
C TRP A 49 2.43 7.20 8.35
N LYS A 50 2.04 7.32 9.63
CA LYS A 50 2.86 7.96 10.66
C LYS A 50 3.89 6.98 11.22
N GLY A 51 5.14 7.43 11.37
CA GLY A 51 6.19 6.71 12.11
C GLY A 51 7.09 5.76 11.29
N LEU A 52 6.85 5.58 9.98
CA LEU A 52 7.67 4.72 9.11
C LEU A 52 8.55 5.48 8.10
N GLY A 53 8.66 6.80 8.27
CA GLY A 53 9.39 7.65 7.35
C GLY A 53 8.58 8.05 6.10
N PRO A 54 9.19 8.84 5.21
CA PRO A 54 8.50 9.35 4.03
C PRO A 54 8.18 8.25 3.03
N GLY A 55 7.11 8.46 2.26
CA GLY A 55 6.75 7.57 1.13
C GLY A 55 5.86 6.39 1.50
N VAL A 56 5.62 6.11 2.79
CA VAL A 56 4.65 5.09 3.20
C VAL A 56 3.27 5.71 3.39
N HIS A 57 2.26 5.10 2.78
CA HIS A 57 0.87 5.57 2.78
C HIS A 57 -0.08 4.40 3.00
N GLU A 58 -1.32 4.70 3.39
CA GLU A 58 -2.42 3.75 3.44
C GLU A 58 -3.60 4.24 2.62
N LEU A 59 -4.20 3.34 1.83
CA LEU A 59 -5.55 3.51 1.31
C LEU A 59 -6.55 3.03 2.36
N VAL A 60 -7.64 3.77 2.54
CA VAL A 60 -8.74 3.41 3.44
C VAL A 60 -10.04 3.34 2.66
N ASP A 61 -10.74 2.20 2.74
CA ASP A 61 -12.10 2.04 2.23
C ASP A 61 -13.02 1.53 3.35
N ASP A 62 -14.17 2.18 3.54
CA ASP A 62 -15.18 1.78 4.50
C ASP A 62 -16.32 1.09 3.75
N HIS A 63 -16.56 -0.19 4.07
CA HIS A 63 -17.59 -0.98 3.43
C HIS A 63 -18.42 -1.74 4.46
N LEU A 64 -19.72 -1.45 4.50
CA LEU A 64 -20.69 -2.07 5.41
C LEU A 64 -20.25 -2.01 6.89
N GLY A 65 -19.73 -0.86 7.31
CA GLY A 65 -19.26 -0.64 8.70
C GLY A 65 -17.91 -1.28 9.03
N ASN A 66 -17.19 -1.81 8.04
CA ASN A 66 -15.84 -2.35 8.19
C ASN A 66 -14.83 -1.47 7.44
N ALA A 67 -13.72 -1.14 8.11
CA ALA A 67 -12.63 -0.39 7.50
C ALA A 67 -11.57 -1.34 6.93
N TYR A 68 -11.33 -1.25 5.64
CA TYR A 68 -10.30 -2.00 4.92
C TYR A 68 -9.12 -1.08 4.62
N ARG A 69 -7.90 -1.61 4.72
CA ARG A 69 -6.68 -0.85 4.50
C ARG A 69 -5.73 -1.58 3.56
N ALA A 70 -5.09 -0.82 2.67
CA ALA A 70 -3.94 -1.28 1.89
C ALA A 70 -2.78 -0.32 2.11
N VAL A 71 -1.70 -0.80 2.74
CA VAL A 71 -0.51 -0.01 3.06
C VAL A 71 0.54 -0.23 2.00
N TYR A 72 1.11 0.85 1.48
CA TYR A 72 2.03 0.83 0.37
C TYR A 72 3.17 1.85 0.52
N MET A 73 4.29 1.59 -0.15
CA MET A 73 5.40 2.52 -0.30
C MET A 73 5.49 3.01 -1.74
N VAL A 74 5.72 4.31 -1.90
CA VAL A 74 6.10 4.95 -3.17
C VAL A 74 7.58 5.35 -3.15
N ARG A 75 8.17 5.55 -4.34
CA ARG A 75 9.52 6.11 -4.57
C ARG A 75 10.71 5.16 -4.34
N LEU A 76 10.48 3.85 -4.27
CA LEU A 76 11.56 2.86 -4.36
C LEU A 76 11.64 2.31 -5.78
N GLY A 77 12.74 2.54 -6.49
CA GLY A 77 12.97 1.98 -7.83
C GLY A 77 11.92 2.33 -8.89
N ASP A 78 11.26 3.48 -8.74
CA ASP A 78 10.14 3.90 -9.56
C ASP A 78 8.93 2.93 -9.59
N ALA A 79 8.71 2.21 -8.49
CA ALA A 79 7.59 1.27 -8.35
C ALA A 79 6.72 1.57 -7.11
N VAL A 80 5.52 0.97 -7.11
CA VAL A 80 4.60 0.95 -5.97
C VAL A 80 4.70 -0.42 -5.30
N HIS A 81 5.02 -0.45 -4.00
CA HIS A 81 5.08 -1.70 -3.24
C HIS A 81 3.94 -1.76 -2.24
N VAL A 82 2.96 -2.63 -2.47
CA VAL A 82 1.92 -2.92 -1.47
C VAL A 82 2.52 -3.84 -0.41
N LEU A 83 2.66 -3.31 0.79
CA LEU A 83 3.26 -3.97 1.94
C LEU A 83 2.24 -4.87 2.63
N HIS A 84 1.00 -4.39 2.80
CA HIS A 84 -0.01 -5.16 3.52
C HIS A 84 -1.42 -4.75 3.14
N ALA A 85 -2.36 -5.69 3.24
CA ALA A 85 -3.79 -5.46 3.05
C ALA A 85 -4.55 -6.18 4.16
N PHE A 86 -5.37 -5.46 4.93
CA PHE A 86 -6.12 -6.04 6.04
C PHE A 86 -7.45 -5.32 6.29
N GLN A 87 -8.40 -6.04 6.89
CA GLN A 87 -9.59 -5.44 7.49
C GLN A 87 -9.27 -5.09 8.94
N LYS A 88 -9.50 -3.84 9.33
CA LYS A 88 -9.37 -3.42 10.72
C LYS A 88 -10.53 -4.01 11.53
N LYS A 89 -10.21 -4.98 12.40
CA LYS A 89 -11.22 -5.74 13.17
C LYS A 89 -11.76 -5.02 14.42
N SER A 90 -11.07 -3.99 14.94
CA SER A 90 -11.53 -3.28 16.15
C SER A 90 -12.46 -2.12 15.80
N LYS A 91 -13.67 -2.13 16.38
CA LYS A 91 -14.66 -1.04 16.31
C LYS A 91 -14.39 0.08 17.33
N THR A 92 -13.54 -0.15 18.34
CA THR A 92 -13.37 0.74 19.50
C THR A 92 -12.05 1.50 19.54
N GLY A 93 -11.07 1.15 18.70
CA GLY A 93 -9.77 1.84 18.64
C GLY A 93 -9.59 2.63 17.34
N ILE A 94 -9.07 3.86 17.40
CA ILE A 94 -8.72 4.68 16.22
C ILE A 94 -7.46 4.12 15.52
N GLY A 95 -6.53 3.54 16.29
CA GLY A 95 -5.25 3.03 15.80
C GLY A 95 -5.32 1.68 15.08
N THR A 96 -4.34 1.44 14.21
CA THR A 96 -4.09 0.12 13.62
C THR A 96 -3.58 -0.85 14.69
N PRO A 97 -4.04 -2.12 14.76
CA PRO A 97 -3.57 -3.08 15.75
C PRO A 97 -2.06 -3.33 15.68
N LYS A 98 -1.41 -3.50 16.84
CA LYS A 98 0.06 -3.73 16.94
C LYS A 98 0.59 -4.85 16.02
N PRO A 99 -0.08 -6.00 15.86
CA PRO A 99 0.40 -7.05 14.94
C PRO A 99 0.46 -6.60 13.48
N GLU A 100 -0.50 -5.78 13.04
CA GLU A 100 -0.53 -5.24 11.68
C GLU A 100 0.64 -4.26 11.47
N ILE A 101 0.90 -3.40 12.46
CA ILE A 101 2.03 -2.44 12.43
C ILE A 101 3.36 -3.20 12.31
N ALA A 102 3.58 -4.21 13.17
CA ALA A 102 4.80 -5.01 13.16
C ALA A 102 5.01 -5.75 11.82
N LEU A 103 3.93 -6.22 11.20
CA LEU A 103 4.00 -6.86 9.89
C LEU A 103 4.37 -5.88 8.77
N ILE A 104 3.79 -4.66 8.79
CA ILE A 104 4.12 -3.60 7.85
C ILE A 104 5.59 -3.22 7.98
N GLU A 105 6.09 -3.00 9.21
CA GLU A 105 7.50 -2.68 9.48
C GLU A 105 8.45 -3.75 8.95
N ARG A 106 8.14 -5.03 9.22
CA ARG A 106 8.95 -6.15 8.74
C ARG A 106 9.01 -6.18 7.22
N ARG A 107 7.86 -6.02 6.54
CA ARG A 107 7.79 -6.05 5.08
C ARG A 107 8.43 -4.83 4.44
N LEU A 108 8.34 -3.66 5.07
CA LEU A 108 9.05 -2.47 4.64
C LEU A 108 10.57 -2.71 4.67
N LYS A 109 11.11 -3.25 5.77
CA LYS A 109 12.53 -3.61 5.87
C LYS A 109 12.95 -4.61 4.78
N GLN A 110 12.11 -5.61 4.48
CA GLN A 110 12.37 -6.58 3.41
C GLN A 110 12.46 -5.90 2.04
N VAL A 111 11.49 -5.04 1.71
CA VAL A 111 11.45 -4.31 0.44
C VAL A 111 12.67 -3.40 0.30
N LEU A 112 13.02 -2.64 1.35
CA LEU A 112 14.20 -1.78 1.34
C LEU A 112 15.52 -2.55 1.22
N ALA A 113 15.66 -3.70 1.90
CA ALA A 113 16.85 -4.54 1.81
C ALA A 113 17.03 -5.19 0.44
N SER A 114 15.92 -5.53 -0.24
CA SER A 114 15.94 -6.07 -1.60
C SER A 114 16.31 -5.01 -2.66
N TYR A 115 16.23 -3.73 -2.30
CA TYR A 115 16.60 -2.64 -3.19
C TYR A 115 18.08 -2.30 -3.03
N THR A 116 18.93 -2.95 -3.83
CA THR A 116 20.25 -2.41 -4.13
C THR A 116 20.07 -1.27 -5.14
N PRO A 117 20.44 -0.02 -4.83
CA PRO A 117 20.42 1.03 -5.84
C PRO A 117 21.43 0.63 -6.91
N ASN A 118 20.94 0.29 -8.10
CA ASN A 118 21.82 0.10 -9.24
C ASN A 118 22.40 1.47 -9.61
N ARG A 119 23.51 1.86 -8.97
CA ARG A 119 24.39 2.94 -9.44
C ARG A 119 25.05 2.45 -10.72
N SER A 120 24.36 2.58 -11.85
CA SER A 120 24.94 2.75 -13.18
C SER A 120 23.93 2.37 -14.26
N LYS A 121 23.61 3.34 -15.11
CA LYS A 121 23.98 3.23 -16.51
C LYS A 121 24.48 4.61 -16.98
N PRO A 122 25.55 4.64 -17.80
CA PRO A 122 26.21 5.86 -18.24
C PRO A 122 25.31 6.71 -19.13
#